data_AF-A0A938VQE7-F1
#
_entry.id   AF-A0A938VQE7-F1
#
_cell.length_a   1.000
_cell.length_b   1.000
_cell.length_c   1.000
_cell.angle_alpha   90.00
_cell.angle_beta   90.00
_cell.angle_gamma   90.00
#
_symmetry.space_group_name_H-M   'P 1'
#
loop_
_entity.id
_entity.type
_entity.pdbx_description
1 polymer ?
#
loop_
_entity_poly.entity_id
_entity_poly.type
_entity_poly.pdbx_seq_one_letter_code
_entity_poly.pdbx_strand_id
1 'polypeptide(L)'
;MASMTAGHPFNTARRMVQPRALAALGGLLLAALISGAVLLGVHWTGPVTFAQPQTHFAVGPLYAGEAVEQTFQSEATYLSRITVSARSHGPADRGPWELVFRLYRGAQLVREGMSADRDLGPDVRHVTWEFAPIADSAGMTYVLQVVAGPLTVQPVYLMATLSDTYPGAIVTNGVPSASHVDLALVPARDIMRTEIVRAVSSALPGGVPALAVLLAVLTGAVAFTLRGRSIVLRPLRSDSLAAWVVG
;
A
#
# COMPACT_ATOMS: atom_id res chain seq x y z
N MET A 1 41.04 -73.04 -34.90
CA MET A 1 41.55 -71.67 -35.06
C MET A 1 40.36 -70.73 -35.16
N ALA A 2 40.28 -69.76 -34.25
CA ALA A 2 39.45 -68.52 -34.30
C ALA A 2 37.92 -68.70 -34.48
N SER A 3 37.02 -67.91 -33.92
CA SER A 3 37.08 -66.63 -33.23
C SER A 3 35.84 -66.57 -32.35
N MET A 4 36.04 -66.29 -31.07
CA MET A 4 35.02 -66.11 -30.06
C MET A 4 34.62 -64.63 -30.11
N THR A 5 33.64 -64.27 -30.93
CA THR A 5 33.09 -62.90 -30.97
C THR A 5 32.03 -62.73 -29.90
N ALA A 6 32.44 -62.18 -28.76
CA ALA A 6 31.57 -61.71 -27.69
C ALA A 6 30.73 -60.53 -28.19
N GLY A 7 29.46 -60.78 -28.48
CA GLY A 7 28.46 -59.72 -28.67
C GLY A 7 27.97 -59.25 -27.30
N HIS A 8 28.45 -58.09 -26.84
CA HIS A 8 27.86 -57.39 -25.70
C HIS A 8 26.45 -56.91 -26.08
N PRO A 9 25.38 -57.35 -25.40
CA PRO A 9 24.08 -56.72 -25.55
C PRO A 9 24.16 -55.34 -24.89
N PHE A 10 24.14 -54.29 -25.71
CA PHE A 10 23.88 -52.93 -25.28
C PHE A 10 22.51 -52.91 -24.58
N ASN A 11 22.53 -52.96 -23.26
CA ASN A 11 21.35 -52.86 -22.42
C ASN A 11 20.91 -51.39 -22.39
N THR A 12 20.29 -50.95 -23.47
CA THR A 12 19.65 -49.64 -23.59
C THR A 12 18.38 -49.63 -22.73
N ALA A 13 18.55 -49.60 -21.41
CA ALA A 13 17.51 -49.26 -20.47
C ALA A 13 17.11 -47.79 -20.72
N ARG A 14 16.22 -47.57 -21.68
CA ARG A 14 15.45 -46.33 -21.79
C ARG A 14 14.69 -46.19 -20.48
N ARG A 15 15.25 -45.44 -19.52
CA ARG A 15 14.50 -44.91 -18.39
C ARG A 15 13.35 -44.09 -18.98
N MET A 16 12.19 -44.72 -19.14
CA MET A 16 10.93 -44.02 -19.35
C MET A 16 10.74 -43.14 -18.12
N VAL A 17 11.10 -41.87 -18.26
CA VAL A 17 10.67 -40.84 -17.32
C VAL A 17 9.15 -40.91 -17.32
N GLN A 18 8.58 -41.41 -16.22
CA GLN A 18 7.14 -41.64 -16.12
C GLN A 18 6.43 -40.29 -16.36
N PRO A 19 5.47 -40.21 -17.30
CA PRO A 19 4.77 -38.97 -17.65
C PRO A 19 4.07 -38.30 -16.45
N ARG A 20 3.82 -39.07 -15.38
CA ARG A 20 3.30 -38.56 -14.10
C ARG A 20 4.27 -37.62 -13.36
N ALA A 21 5.57 -37.88 -13.43
CA ALA A 21 6.58 -37.04 -12.79
C ALA A 21 6.71 -35.66 -13.48
N LEU A 22 6.63 -35.63 -14.81
CA LEU A 22 6.63 -34.38 -15.58
C LEU A 22 5.37 -33.55 -15.35
N ALA A 23 4.20 -34.19 -15.26
CA ALA A 23 2.95 -33.51 -14.95
C ALA A 23 2.95 -32.89 -13.53
N ALA A 24 3.50 -33.60 -12.53
CA ALA A 24 3.61 -33.09 -11.17
C ALA A 24 4.57 -31.89 -11.08
N LEU A 25 5.71 -31.94 -11.76
CA LEU A 25 6.66 -30.82 -11.85
C LEU A 25 6.05 -29.60 -12.53
N GLY A 26 5.31 -29.79 -13.64
CA GLY A 26 4.60 -28.71 -14.32
C GLY A 26 3.55 -28.04 -13.43
N GLY A 27 2.81 -28.82 -12.64
CA GLY A 27 1.84 -28.29 -11.68
C GLY A 27 2.48 -27.48 -10.55
N LEU A 28 3.59 -27.95 -9.98
CA LEU A 28 4.36 -27.23 -8.96
C LEU A 28 4.92 -25.91 -9.49
N LEU A 29 5.48 -25.91 -10.70
CA LEU A 29 6.04 -24.71 -11.32
C LEU A 29 4.94 -23.67 -11.58
N LEU A 30 3.78 -24.09 -12.07
CA LEU A 30 2.63 -23.22 -12.28
C LEU A 30 2.11 -22.65 -10.95
N ALA A 31 2.02 -23.47 -9.90
CA ALA A 31 1.60 -23.01 -8.58
C ALA A 31 2.59 -22.00 -7.98
N ALA A 32 3.89 -22.21 -8.16
CA ALA A 32 4.93 -21.27 -7.75
C ALA A 32 4.85 -19.94 -8.54
N LEU A 33 4.59 -20.00 -9.84
CA LEU A 33 4.41 -18.81 -10.67
C LEU A 33 3.16 -18.02 -10.29
N ILE A 34 2.02 -18.70 -10.06
CA ILE A 34 0.78 -18.05 -9.60
C ILE A 34 0.99 -17.45 -8.22
N SER A 35 1.60 -18.18 -7.29
CA SER A 35 1.91 -17.69 -5.95
C SER A 35 2.83 -16.47 -6.01
N GLY A 36 3.87 -16.52 -6.85
CA GLY A 36 4.75 -15.39 -7.11
C GLY A 36 3.99 -14.19 -7.68
N ALA A 37 3.12 -14.39 -8.67
CA ALA A 37 2.30 -13.34 -9.26
C ALA A 37 1.32 -12.72 -8.26
N VAL A 38 0.70 -13.53 -7.40
CA VAL A 38 -0.16 -13.05 -6.31
C VAL A 38 0.65 -12.21 -5.33
N LEU A 39 1.82 -12.69 -4.89
CA LEU A 39 2.72 -11.94 -4.01
C LEU A 39 3.26 -10.65 -4.64
N LEU A 40 3.40 -10.63 -5.97
CA LEU A 40 3.72 -9.42 -6.75
C LEU A 40 2.54 -8.44 -6.84
N GLY A 41 1.31 -8.83 -6.50
CA GLY A 41 0.16 -7.94 -6.44
C GLY A 41 -0.10 -7.36 -5.04
N VAL A 42 0.40 -8.02 -3.99
CA VAL A 42 0.11 -7.63 -2.60
C VAL A 42 0.84 -6.35 -2.25
N HIS A 43 0.09 -5.26 -2.20
CA HIS A 43 0.49 -4.01 -1.58
C HIS A 43 -0.62 -3.69 -0.58
N TRP A 44 -0.25 -3.20 0.59
CA TRP A 44 -1.25 -2.84 1.58
C TRP A 44 -0.95 -1.43 2.08
N THR A 45 -1.85 -0.54 1.71
CA THR A 45 -1.89 0.84 2.18
C THR A 45 -3.09 1.00 3.10
N GLY A 46 -2.88 1.54 4.29
CA GLY A 46 -3.96 1.80 5.23
C GLY A 46 -3.68 3.01 6.10
N PRO A 47 -4.73 3.67 6.63
CA PRO A 47 -4.54 4.68 7.65
C PRO A 47 -3.92 4.05 8.90
N VAL A 48 -3.12 4.84 9.61
CA VAL A 48 -2.50 4.43 10.88
C VAL A 48 -3.54 4.47 12.00
N THR A 49 -4.47 5.43 11.95
CA THR A 49 -5.58 5.59 12.92
C THR A 49 -6.91 5.12 12.33
N PHE A 50 -7.81 4.57 13.17
CA PHE A 50 -9.13 4.09 12.74
C PHE A 50 -10.19 5.21 12.67
N ALA A 51 -9.94 6.36 13.32
CA ALA A 51 -10.85 7.50 13.33
C ALA A 51 -10.36 8.60 12.38
N GLN A 52 -11.21 9.03 11.45
CA GLN A 52 -10.94 10.24 10.68
C GLN A 52 -11.18 11.47 11.58
N PRO A 53 -10.23 12.41 11.69
CA PRO A 53 -10.40 13.59 12.52
C PRO A 53 -11.54 14.44 11.97
N GLN A 54 -12.49 14.80 12.83
CA GLN A 54 -13.52 15.78 12.48
C GLN A 54 -12.88 17.17 12.48
N THR A 55 -12.82 17.81 11.31
CA THR A 55 -12.27 19.17 11.18
C THR A 55 -13.27 20.18 11.71
N HIS A 56 -12.93 20.86 12.80
CA HIS A 56 -13.85 21.79 13.47
C HIS A 56 -13.48 23.27 13.29
N PHE A 57 -12.19 23.57 13.12
CA PHE A 57 -11.69 24.93 12.98
C PHE A 57 -10.40 24.93 12.18
N ALA A 58 -9.87 26.11 11.87
CA ALA A 58 -8.68 26.28 11.06
C ALA A 58 -7.59 27.04 11.82
N VAL A 59 -6.35 26.59 11.67
CA VAL A 59 -5.11 27.19 12.18
C VAL A 59 -4.50 28.02 11.07
N GLY A 60 -4.20 29.28 11.37
CA GLY A 60 -3.70 30.26 10.43
C GLY A 60 -4.31 31.65 10.68
N PRO A 61 -4.08 32.62 9.78
CA PRO A 61 -3.43 32.48 8.47
C PRO A 61 -1.96 32.05 8.57
N LEU A 62 -1.50 31.25 7.60
CA LEU A 62 -0.08 30.96 7.38
C LEU A 62 0.39 31.64 6.10
N TYR A 63 1.31 32.59 6.25
CA TYR A 63 2.01 33.26 5.15
C TYR A 63 3.28 32.50 4.77
N ALA A 64 3.83 32.80 3.60
CA ALA A 64 5.08 32.20 3.15
C ALA A 64 6.20 32.33 4.20
N GLY A 65 6.81 31.20 4.56
CA GLY A 65 7.83 31.06 5.60
C GLY A 65 7.29 30.73 7.00
N GLU A 66 5.99 30.89 7.25
CA GLU A 66 5.37 30.54 8.52
C GLU A 66 5.09 29.04 8.62
N ALA A 67 5.07 28.53 9.85
CA ALA A 67 5.00 27.11 10.12
C ALA A 67 4.06 26.75 11.26
N VAL A 68 3.48 25.56 11.13
CA VAL A 68 2.74 24.87 12.18
C VAL A 68 3.47 23.58 12.53
N GLU A 69 3.60 23.30 13.81
CA GLU A 69 4.19 22.09 14.35
C GLU A 69 3.17 21.29 15.14
N GLN A 70 3.15 19.97 14.94
CA GLN A 70 2.34 19.03 15.71
C GLN A 70 3.25 17.88 16.14
N THR A 71 3.22 17.57 17.44
CA THR A 71 3.82 16.34 17.94
C THR A 71 2.79 15.22 17.86
N PHE A 72 3.20 14.04 17.40
CA PHE A 72 2.36 12.85 17.42
C PHE A 72 3.18 11.58 17.64
N GLN A 73 2.56 10.57 18.23
CA GLN A 73 3.13 9.22 18.32
C GLN A 73 2.59 8.38 17.17
N SER A 74 3.46 7.68 16.44
CA SER A 74 3.01 6.79 15.38
C SER A 74 2.55 5.45 15.96
N GLU A 75 1.30 5.07 15.72
CA GLU A 75 0.73 3.81 16.23
C GLU A 75 1.14 2.58 15.41
N ALA A 76 1.72 2.78 14.21
CA ALA A 76 2.01 1.71 13.29
C ALA A 76 3.41 1.79 12.69
N THR A 77 3.93 0.63 12.29
CA THR A 77 5.17 0.50 11.52
C THR A 77 4.97 0.96 10.08
N TYR A 78 6.07 1.28 9.38
CA TYR A 78 6.09 1.69 7.98
C TYR A 78 5.34 3.00 7.67
N LEU A 79 5.44 3.98 8.56
CA LEU A 79 4.95 5.33 8.29
C LEU A 79 5.58 5.85 6.98
N SER A 80 4.73 6.26 6.04
CA SER A 80 5.16 6.62 4.66
C SER A 80 4.34 7.75 4.04
N ARG A 81 3.24 8.13 4.67
CA ARG A 81 2.35 9.17 4.16
C ARG A 81 1.77 9.96 5.31
N ILE A 82 1.65 11.27 5.12
CA ILE A 82 0.93 12.19 6.00
C ILE A 82 -0.05 12.97 5.13
N THR A 83 -1.31 12.98 5.54
CA THR A 83 -2.33 13.82 4.94
C THR A 83 -2.77 14.88 5.95
N VAL A 84 -2.80 16.13 5.50
CA VAL A 84 -3.36 17.28 6.23
C VAL A 84 -4.51 17.86 5.43
N SER A 85 -5.38 18.61 6.09
CA SER A 85 -6.46 19.32 5.41
C SER A 85 -6.15 20.81 5.38
N ALA A 86 -6.32 21.47 4.23
CA ALA A 86 -5.99 22.87 4.03
C ALA A 86 -7.04 23.59 3.18
N ARG A 87 -7.14 24.92 3.33
CA ARG A 87 -7.97 25.80 2.51
C ARG A 87 -7.40 27.22 2.46
N SER A 88 -7.86 28.03 1.51
CA SER A 88 -7.69 29.49 1.55
C SER A 88 -8.80 30.17 2.38
N HIS A 89 -8.67 31.47 2.66
CA HIS A 89 -9.65 32.21 3.46
C HIS A 89 -11.02 32.32 2.76
N GLY A 90 -11.02 32.72 1.49
CA GLY A 90 -12.24 32.98 0.73
C GLY A 90 -12.08 32.77 -0.78
N PRO A 91 -13.18 32.87 -1.56
CA PRO A 91 -13.17 32.66 -3.00
C PRO A 91 -12.23 33.61 -3.77
N ALA A 92 -12.00 34.80 -3.22
CA ALA A 92 -11.09 35.81 -3.79
C ALA A 92 -9.60 35.49 -3.55
N ASP A 93 -9.31 34.61 -2.59
CA ASP A 93 -7.95 34.27 -2.15
C ASP A 93 -7.48 32.93 -2.74
N ARG A 94 -7.99 32.60 -3.93
CA ARG A 94 -7.48 31.48 -4.72
C ARG A 94 -6.11 31.82 -5.29
N GLY A 95 -5.20 30.87 -5.24
CA GLY A 95 -3.87 31.08 -5.78
C GLY A 95 -2.98 29.85 -5.67
N PRO A 96 -1.76 29.97 -6.23
CA PRO A 96 -0.74 28.96 -6.05
C PRO A 96 -0.37 28.87 -4.57
N TRP A 97 -0.13 27.64 -4.15
CA TRP A 97 0.25 27.32 -2.79
C TRP A 97 1.31 26.22 -2.80
N GLU A 98 2.10 26.20 -1.73
CA GLU A 98 3.10 25.18 -1.49
C GLU A 98 3.15 24.92 0.01
N LEU A 99 3.08 23.65 0.40
CA LEU A 99 3.33 23.21 1.77
C LEU A 99 4.61 22.37 1.78
N VAL A 100 5.59 22.81 2.56
CA VAL A 100 6.81 22.05 2.84
C VAL A 100 6.60 21.28 4.14
N PHE A 101 6.71 19.97 4.06
CA PHE A 101 6.55 19.07 5.19
C PHE A 101 7.93 18.62 5.68
N ARG A 102 8.15 18.69 6.98
CA ARG A 102 9.36 18.20 7.65
C ARG A 102 8.98 17.35 8.83
N LEU A 103 9.53 16.14 8.87
CA LEU A 103 9.28 15.17 9.92
C LEU A 103 10.55 14.97 10.74
N TYR A 104 10.49 15.32 12.02
CA TYR A 104 11.59 15.21 12.96
C TYR A 104 11.36 14.08 13.96
N ARG A 105 12.47 13.52 14.46
CA ARG A 105 12.52 12.62 15.61
C ARG A 105 13.51 13.18 16.61
N GLY A 106 13.01 13.72 17.72
CA GLY A 106 13.81 14.62 18.55
C GLY A 106 14.27 15.83 17.70
N ALA A 107 15.57 16.12 17.69
CA ALA A 107 16.15 17.19 16.87
C ALA A 107 16.54 16.76 15.44
N GLN A 108 16.40 15.48 15.10
CA GLN A 108 16.87 14.95 13.81
C GLN A 108 15.77 15.05 12.75
N LEU A 109 16.05 15.72 11.62
CA LEU A 109 15.21 15.66 10.43
C LEU A 109 15.29 14.26 9.81
N VAL A 110 14.15 13.57 9.74
CA VAL A 110 14.06 12.20 9.21
C VAL A 110 13.55 12.19 7.78
N ARG A 111 12.58 13.06 7.45
CA ARG A 111 12.01 13.21 6.11
C ARG A 111 11.67 14.67 5.83
N GLU A 112 11.80 15.06 4.57
CA GLU A 112 11.35 16.35 4.06
C GLU A 112 10.74 16.16 2.68
N GLY A 113 9.75 16.97 2.33
CA GLY A 113 9.20 17.05 0.99
C GLY A 113 8.24 18.22 0.84
N MET A 114 7.68 18.36 -0.36
CA MET A 114 6.77 19.45 -0.69
C MET A 114 5.52 18.91 -1.38
N SER A 115 4.41 19.61 -1.18
CA SER A 115 3.19 19.46 -1.97
C SER A 115 2.77 20.84 -2.44
N ALA A 116 2.49 20.99 -3.73
CA ALA A 116 2.11 22.27 -4.32
C ALA A 116 1.09 22.04 -5.42
N ASP A 117 0.16 22.99 -5.56
CA ASP A 117 -0.82 23.04 -6.64
C ASP A 117 -1.14 24.51 -6.96
N ARG A 118 -1.78 24.76 -8.11
CA ARG A 118 -2.06 26.11 -8.60
C ARG A 118 -3.32 26.73 -8.00
N ASP A 119 -4.17 25.93 -7.36
CA ASP A 119 -5.46 26.38 -6.85
C ASP A 119 -5.75 25.79 -5.46
N LEU A 120 -5.52 26.58 -4.41
CA LEU A 120 -6.16 26.36 -3.11
C LEU A 120 -7.42 27.22 -3.02
N GLY A 121 -8.57 26.56 -3.12
CA GLY A 121 -9.87 27.17 -2.92
C GLY A 121 -10.26 27.36 -1.45
N PRO A 122 -11.40 28.01 -1.19
CA PRO A 122 -11.98 28.14 0.14
C PRO A 122 -12.51 26.80 0.69
N ASP A 123 -12.73 25.83 -0.20
CA ASP A 123 -13.14 24.47 0.16
C ASP A 123 -11.97 23.72 0.80
N VAL A 124 -12.27 22.92 1.82
CA VAL A 124 -11.27 22.08 2.47
C VAL A 124 -10.77 21.02 1.50
N ARG A 125 -9.45 21.00 1.26
CA ARG A 125 -8.78 19.99 0.43
C ARG A 125 -7.83 19.16 1.29
N HIS A 126 -7.73 17.88 0.98
CA HIS A 126 -6.71 17.00 1.55
C HIS A 126 -5.39 17.16 0.79
N VAL A 127 -4.36 17.61 1.48
CA VAL A 127 -2.99 17.69 0.98
C VAL A 127 -2.24 16.48 1.49
N THR A 128 -1.77 15.65 0.56
CA THR A 128 -1.04 14.42 0.88
C THR A 128 0.43 14.58 0.55
N TRP A 129 1.28 14.21 1.50
CA TRP A 129 2.72 14.08 1.33
C TRP A 129 3.13 12.62 1.52
N GLU A 130 3.75 12.05 0.49
CA GLU A 130 4.30 10.69 0.50
C GLU A 130 5.83 10.72 0.58
N PHE A 131 6.40 9.74 1.28
CA PHE A 131 7.85 9.61 1.47
C PHE A 131 8.26 8.15 1.65
N ALA A 132 9.56 7.89 1.49
CA ALA A 132 10.13 6.55 1.68
C ALA A 132 9.82 6.00 3.09
N PRO A 133 9.20 4.80 3.22
CA PRO A 133 8.73 4.27 4.50
C PRO A 133 9.78 4.28 5.61
N ILE A 134 9.33 4.52 6.84
CA ILE A 134 10.14 4.39 8.05
C ILE A 134 9.70 3.10 8.73
N ALA A 135 10.49 2.02 8.59
CA ALA A 135 10.11 0.69 9.06
C ALA A 135 9.78 0.67 10.57
N ASP A 136 10.70 1.15 11.40
CA ASP A 136 10.60 1.15 12.86
C ASP A 136 9.91 2.42 13.39
N SER A 137 8.72 2.76 12.85
CA SER A 137 7.97 3.95 13.28
C SER A 137 7.03 3.72 14.46
N ALA A 138 6.59 2.48 14.70
CA ALA A 138 5.61 2.20 15.76
C ALA A 138 6.13 2.58 17.15
N GLY A 139 5.30 3.29 17.92
CA GLY A 139 5.62 3.77 19.26
C GLY A 139 6.55 4.98 19.29
N MET A 140 7.07 5.43 18.15
CA MET A 140 8.00 6.56 18.08
C MET A 140 7.24 7.89 18.04
N THR A 141 7.78 8.88 18.74
CA THR A 141 7.28 10.26 18.72
C THR A 141 7.96 11.05 17.60
N TYR A 142 7.14 11.73 16.81
CA TYR A 142 7.58 12.60 15.73
C TYR A 142 7.05 14.02 15.95
N VAL A 143 7.80 14.99 15.43
CA VAL A 143 7.32 16.36 15.25
C VAL A 143 7.13 16.59 13.76
N LEU A 144 5.90 16.83 13.34
CA LEU A 144 5.61 17.29 12.00
C LEU A 144 5.62 18.81 11.98
N GLN A 145 6.46 19.41 11.15
CA GLN A 145 6.42 20.82 10.81
C GLN A 145 5.85 20.96 9.39
N VAL A 146 4.81 21.78 9.23
CA VAL A 146 4.20 22.14 7.96
C VAL A 146 4.43 23.63 7.74
N VAL A 147 5.22 23.97 6.73
CA VAL A 147 5.62 25.34 6.40
C VAL A 147 4.90 25.77 5.13
N ALA A 148 4.31 26.97 5.12
CA ALA A 148 3.87 27.59 3.87
C ALA A 148 5.10 27.98 3.04
N GLY A 149 5.29 27.33 1.89
CA GLY A 149 6.45 27.52 1.02
C GLY A 149 6.45 28.86 0.29
N PRO A 150 7.58 29.27 -0.32
CA PRO A 150 7.74 30.54 -1.03
C PRO A 150 6.76 30.76 -2.19
N LEU A 151 6.17 29.71 -2.76
CA LEU A 151 5.16 29.83 -3.81
C LEU A 151 3.75 30.19 -3.29
N THR A 152 3.57 30.25 -1.97
CA THR A 152 2.32 30.58 -1.31
C THR A 152 2.04 32.07 -1.41
N VAL A 153 1.16 32.45 -2.34
CA VAL A 153 0.78 33.86 -2.56
C VAL A 153 -0.31 34.30 -1.60
N GLN A 154 -1.24 33.40 -1.27
CA GLN A 154 -2.38 33.66 -0.40
C GLN A 154 -2.24 32.88 0.91
N PRO A 155 -2.75 33.41 2.03
CA PRO A 155 -2.61 32.73 3.32
C PRO A 155 -3.30 31.37 3.30
N VAL A 156 -2.59 30.36 3.79
CA VAL A 156 -3.10 29.00 3.93
C VAL A 156 -3.64 28.80 5.34
N TYR A 157 -4.76 28.12 5.44
CA TYR A 157 -5.34 27.69 6.70
C TYR A 157 -5.30 26.18 6.76
N LEU A 158 -4.67 25.64 7.79
CA LEU A 158 -4.66 24.20 8.04
C LEU A 158 -5.82 23.85 8.95
N MET A 159 -6.57 22.80 8.63
CA MET A 159 -7.70 22.38 9.45
C MET A 159 -7.20 21.65 10.70
N ALA A 160 -7.88 21.90 11.81
CA ALA A 160 -7.60 21.32 13.11
C ALA A 160 -8.89 20.72 13.71
N THR A 161 -8.68 19.86 14.70
CA THR A 161 -9.70 19.12 15.42
C THR A 161 -9.58 19.37 16.92
N LEU A 162 -10.73 19.31 17.62
CA LEU A 162 -10.79 19.30 19.08
C LEU A 162 -10.72 17.88 19.64
N SER A 163 -10.80 16.88 18.77
CA SER A 163 -10.54 15.50 19.16
C SER A 163 -9.05 15.38 19.39
N ASP A 164 -8.64 15.39 20.66
CA ASP A 164 -7.28 15.12 21.13
C ASP A 164 -6.89 13.71 20.69
N THR A 165 -6.40 13.62 19.45
CA THR A 165 -6.06 12.39 18.77
C THR A 165 -4.57 12.13 18.95
N TYR A 166 -3.78 13.17 19.23
CA TYR A 166 -2.34 13.10 19.38
C TYR A 166 -1.88 13.85 20.63
N PRO A 167 -0.93 13.28 21.39
CA PRO A 167 -0.44 13.95 22.59
C PRO A 167 0.35 15.22 22.24
N GLY A 168 -0.17 16.37 22.67
CA GLY A 168 0.52 17.66 22.63
C GLY A 168 -0.28 18.76 21.92
N ALA A 169 0.00 20.02 22.24
CA ALA A 169 -0.63 21.15 21.57
C ALA A 169 0.04 21.41 20.20
N ILE A 170 -0.74 21.88 19.22
CA ILE A 170 -0.20 22.53 18.04
C ILE A 170 0.69 23.72 18.46
N VAL A 171 1.82 23.90 17.79
CA VAL A 171 2.67 25.09 17.94
C VAL A 171 2.67 25.83 16.61
N THR A 172 2.19 27.07 16.58
CA THR A 172 2.21 27.91 15.37
C THR A 172 3.27 28.99 15.53
N ASN A 173 4.26 29.02 14.64
CA ASN A 173 5.38 29.97 14.69
C ASN A 173 6.06 30.04 16.08
N GLY A 174 6.22 28.88 16.74
CA GLY A 174 6.80 28.79 18.08
C GLY A 174 5.86 29.13 19.23
N VAL A 175 4.60 29.49 18.96
CA VAL A 175 3.57 29.78 19.98
C VAL A 175 2.66 28.56 20.15
N PRO A 176 2.63 27.91 21.33
CA PRO A 176 1.73 26.78 21.58
C PRO A 176 0.27 27.24 21.62
N SER A 177 -0.61 26.44 21.01
CA SER A 177 -2.07 26.57 21.12
C SER A 177 -2.56 26.03 22.46
N ALA A 178 -3.87 26.13 22.71
CA ALA A 178 -4.50 25.43 23.83
C ALA A 178 -4.24 23.91 23.73
N SER A 179 -4.21 23.24 24.88
CA SER A 179 -3.84 21.83 25.08
C SER A 179 -4.75 20.78 24.43
N HIS A 180 -5.74 21.20 23.62
CA HIS A 180 -6.77 20.33 23.05
C HIS A 180 -7.05 20.64 21.57
N VAL A 181 -6.07 21.26 20.90
CA VAL A 181 -6.17 21.66 19.50
C VAL A 181 -5.10 20.91 18.75
N ASP A 182 -5.53 19.97 17.90
CA ASP A 182 -4.68 19.11 17.09
C ASP A 182 -4.85 19.40 15.60
N LEU A 183 -3.77 19.28 14.82
CA LEU A 183 -3.90 19.29 13.37
C LEU A 183 -4.77 18.11 12.93
N ALA A 184 -5.66 18.31 11.95
CA ALA A 184 -6.40 17.22 11.33
C ALA A 184 -5.45 16.39 10.45
N LEU A 185 -4.71 15.50 11.11
CA LEU A 185 -3.61 14.71 10.57
C LEU A 185 -4.08 13.26 10.40
N VAL A 186 -3.86 12.74 9.19
CA VAL A 186 -4.08 11.32 8.87
C VAL A 186 -2.76 10.70 8.43
N PRO A 187 -2.00 10.08 9.35
CA PRO A 187 -0.83 9.32 8.99
C PRO A 187 -1.26 8.01 8.33
N ALA A 188 -0.52 7.58 7.33
CA ALA A 188 -0.74 6.33 6.62
C ALA A 188 0.56 5.55 6.47
N ARG A 189 0.40 4.23 6.35
CA ARG A 189 1.50 3.28 6.18
C ARG A 189 1.39 2.55 4.85
N ASP A 190 2.55 2.17 4.34
CA ASP A 190 2.69 1.36 3.13
C ASP A 190 3.64 0.21 3.47
N ILE A 191 3.09 -0.99 3.54
CA ILE A 191 3.85 -2.18 3.93
C ILE A 191 4.36 -2.86 2.67
N MET A 192 5.68 -2.93 2.54
CA MET A 192 6.32 -3.58 1.40
C MET A 192 6.05 -5.08 1.37
N ARG A 193 5.97 -5.64 0.15
CA ARG A 193 5.73 -7.08 -0.13
C ARG A 193 6.57 -8.03 0.70
N THR A 194 7.87 -7.75 0.77
CA THR A 194 8.85 -8.58 1.48
C THR A 194 8.56 -8.65 2.98
N GLU A 195 8.03 -7.57 3.54
CA GLU A 195 7.71 -7.46 4.95
C GLU A 195 6.37 -8.14 5.28
N ILE A 196 5.40 -8.12 4.36
CA ILE A 196 4.18 -8.95 4.48
C ILE A 196 4.57 -10.43 4.46
N VAL A 197 5.40 -10.85 3.49
CA VAL A 197 5.88 -12.24 3.40
C VAL A 197 6.63 -12.63 4.67
N ARG A 198 7.51 -11.76 5.15
CA ARG A 198 8.26 -11.97 6.40
C ARG A 198 7.32 -12.11 7.59
N ALA A 199 6.42 -11.17 7.80
CA ALA A 199 5.47 -11.17 8.91
C ALA A 199 4.58 -12.41 8.91
N VAL A 200 4.00 -12.76 7.75
CA VAL A 200 3.16 -13.96 7.60
C VAL A 200 4.00 -15.22 7.82
N SER A 201 5.22 -15.29 7.27
CA SER A 201 6.10 -16.44 7.47
C SER A 201 6.48 -16.62 8.94
N SER A 202 6.77 -15.55 9.68
CA SER A 202 7.12 -15.61 11.11
C SER A 202 5.94 -16.01 12.00
N ALA A 203 4.71 -15.76 11.56
CA ALA A 203 3.50 -16.16 12.28
C ALA A 203 3.14 -17.65 12.09
N LEU A 204 3.72 -18.32 11.08
CA LEU A 204 3.42 -19.72 10.80
C LEU A 204 4.42 -20.65 11.52
N PRO A 205 3.94 -21.72 12.19
CA PRO A 205 4.82 -22.76 12.69
C PRO A 205 5.54 -23.44 11.51
N GLY A 206 6.84 -23.18 11.39
CA GLY A 206 7.67 -23.65 10.26
C GLY A 206 8.08 -22.59 9.26
N GLY A 207 7.75 -21.30 9.46
CA GLY A 207 8.36 -20.20 8.72
C GLY A 207 7.97 -20.11 7.23
N VAL A 208 8.94 -19.76 6.40
CA VAL A 208 8.81 -19.68 4.94
C VAL A 208 8.39 -21.01 4.30
N PRO A 209 8.92 -22.19 4.70
CA PRO A 209 8.42 -23.48 4.21
C PRO A 209 6.91 -23.69 4.42
N ALA A 210 6.40 -23.34 5.60
CA ALA A 210 4.97 -23.47 5.89
C ALA A 210 4.12 -22.54 5.01
N LEU A 211 4.59 -21.31 4.79
CA LEU A 211 3.96 -20.36 3.86
C LEU A 211 3.91 -20.91 2.42
N ALA A 212 5.00 -21.50 1.94
CA ALA A 212 5.06 -22.08 0.60
C ALA A 212 4.06 -23.23 0.43
N VAL A 213 3.94 -24.10 1.44
CA VAL A 213 2.94 -25.19 1.44
C VAL A 213 1.53 -24.62 1.43
N LEU A 214 1.24 -23.60 2.24
CA LEU A 214 -0.08 -22.99 2.34
C LEU A 214 -0.51 -22.32 1.02
N LEU A 215 0.41 -21.61 0.36
CA LEU A 215 0.20 -21.03 -0.97
C LEU A 215 -0.03 -22.11 -2.03
N ALA A 216 0.73 -23.22 -1.98
CA ALA A 216 0.53 -24.34 -2.89
C ALA A 216 -0.84 -25.01 -2.71
N VAL A 217 -1.29 -25.20 -1.46
CA VAL A 217 -2.62 -25.76 -1.14
C VAL A 217 -3.74 -24.84 -1.63
N LEU A 218 -3.65 -23.53 -1.36
CA LEU A 218 -4.62 -22.53 -1.83
C LEU A 218 -4.70 -22.51 -3.36
N THR A 219 -3.56 -22.50 -4.03
CA THR A 219 -3.51 -22.50 -5.49
C THR A 219 -4.11 -23.80 -6.07
N GLY A 220 -3.81 -24.94 -5.45
CA GLY A 220 -4.41 -26.23 -5.80
C GLY A 220 -5.93 -26.25 -5.63
N ALA A 221 -6.44 -25.70 -4.53
CA ALA A 221 -7.88 -25.62 -4.26
C ALA A 221 -8.61 -24.70 -5.28
N VAL A 222 -8.01 -23.55 -5.63
CA VAL A 222 -8.56 -22.66 -6.66
C VAL A 222 -8.57 -23.33 -8.04
N ALA A 223 -7.46 -23.99 -8.43
CA ALA A 223 -7.41 -24.72 -9.68
C ALA A 223 -8.44 -25.87 -9.74
N PHE A 224 -8.66 -26.57 -8.62
CA PHE A 224 -9.66 -27.63 -8.51
C PHE A 224 -11.08 -27.09 -8.67
N THR A 225 -11.42 -25.98 -8.02
CA THR A 225 -12.76 -25.36 -8.12
C THR A 225 -13.04 -24.82 -9.53
N LEU A 226 -12.05 -24.20 -10.18
CA LEU A 226 -12.18 -23.76 -11.58
C LEU A 226 -12.35 -24.93 -12.55
N ARG A 227 -11.66 -26.05 -12.31
CA ARG A 227 -11.79 -27.27 -13.13
C ARG A 227 -13.13 -27.98 -12.90
N GLY A 228 -13.63 -27.99 -11.67
CA GLY A 228 -14.96 -28.51 -11.33
C GLY A 228 -16.11 -27.66 -11.90
N ARG A 229 -15.84 -26.37 -12.18
CA ARG A 229 -16.70 -25.45 -12.93
C ARG A 229 -16.39 -25.42 -14.42
N SER A 230 -15.95 -26.52 -15.03
CA SER A 230 -15.99 -26.64 -16.49
C SER A 230 -17.42 -26.38 -16.95
N ILE A 231 -17.67 -25.15 -17.40
CA ILE A 231 -18.85 -24.73 -18.12
C ILE A 231 -18.95 -25.73 -19.27
N VAL A 232 -19.92 -26.63 -19.19
CA VAL A 232 -20.36 -27.39 -20.34
C VAL A 232 -20.91 -26.33 -21.28
N LEU A 233 -20.04 -25.78 -22.14
CA LEU A 233 -20.46 -25.10 -23.34
C LEU A 233 -21.11 -26.21 -24.17
N ARG A 234 -22.41 -26.44 -23.94
CA ARG A 234 -23.23 -27.21 -24.85
C ARG A 234 -23.03 -26.54 -26.20
N PRO A 235 -22.50 -27.23 -27.22
CA PRO A 235 -22.47 -26.67 -28.55
C PRO A 235 -23.91 -26.30 -28.89
N LEU A 236 -24.15 -25.03 -29.21
CA LEU A 236 -25.40 -24.57 -29.78
C LEU A 236 -25.60 -25.38 -31.06
N ARG A 237 -26.49 -26.36 -30.98
CA ARG A 237 -26.90 -27.20 -32.10
C ARG A 237 -27.51 -26.27 -33.15
N SER A 238 -26.92 -26.22 -34.34
CA SER A 238 -27.27 -25.32 -35.45
C SER A 238 -28.60 -25.63 -36.13
N ASP A 239 -29.48 -26.44 -35.52
CA ASP A 239 -30.62 -27.05 -36.20
C ASP A 239 -31.92 -26.23 -36.06
N SER A 240 -31.89 -25.01 -35.53
CA SER A 240 -33.11 -24.21 -35.24
C SER A 240 -33.23 -22.87 -35.97
N LEU A 241 -32.48 -22.62 -37.05
CA LEU A 241 -32.65 -21.41 -37.89
C LEU A 241 -33.53 -21.64 -39.14
N ALA A 242 -34.31 -22.72 -39.20
CA ALA A 242 -35.14 -23.06 -40.38
C ALA A 242 -36.66 -23.14 -40.08
N ALA A 243 -37.17 -22.28 -39.21
CA ALA A 243 -38.62 -22.05 -39.11
C ALA A 243 -38.87 -20.59 -38.71
N TRP A 244 -39.90 -19.98 -39.33
CA TRP A 244 -40.37 -18.59 -39.18
C TRP A 244 -39.86 -17.57 -40.21
N VAL A 245 -40.19 -17.81 -41.48
CA VAL A 245 -40.66 -16.75 -42.40
C VAL A 245 -41.86 -17.30 -43.18
N VAL A 246 -43.05 -17.27 -42.58
CA VAL A 246 -44.36 -17.19 -43.26
C VAL A 246 -45.33 -16.56 -42.26
N GLY A 247 -45.95 -15.45 -42.63
CA GLY A 247 -46.94 -14.70 -41.84
C GLY A 247 -46.82 -13.21 -42.09
#